data_AF-A8Q941-F1
#
_entry.id   AF-A8Q941-F1
#
_cell.length_a   1.000
_cell.length_b   1.000
_cell.length_c   1.000
_cell.angle_alpha   90.00
_cell.angle_beta   90.00
_cell.angle_gamma   90.00
#
_symmetry.space_group_name_H-M   'P 1'
#
loop_
_entity.id
_entity.type
_entity.pdbx_description
1 polymer ?
#
loop_
_entity_poly.entity_id
_entity_poly.type
_entity_poly.pdbx_seq_one_letter_code
_entity_poly.pdbx_strand_id
1 'polypeptide(L)'
;MAKRYEDRPGGYTRVHLMGHRKGDHAPRAILELVDNPTDVKLDMTARSMARETYVLLHRAQKTIDWPTLQELIKAQSSIPLEQDTRFHELTRKNIRKLVRFRGDEARNALAQKAATYLERMWAQDTLEGPRRPDMKLWDAMEISRPSRGRTLTRPMTGARLYAGQLSVQQAARVGTEFEQAKPMRRRDQTVAPTRTVRYQKPSVIRLAKGSFAKRHVRGASTPAS
;
A
#
# COMPACT_ATOMS: atom_id res chain seq x y z
N MET A 1 -1.05 -1.39 36.29
CA MET A 1 -0.13 -0.95 35.21
C MET A 1 1.28 -1.52 35.37
N ALA A 2 1.85 -1.59 36.57
CA ALA A 2 3.20 -2.11 36.82
C ALA A 2 3.51 -3.49 36.21
N LYS A 3 2.58 -4.46 36.32
CA LYS A 3 2.74 -5.82 35.78
C LYS A 3 3.08 -5.91 34.28
N ARG A 4 2.67 -4.92 33.46
CA ARG A 4 2.97 -4.91 32.01
C ARG A 4 4.44 -4.61 31.73
N TYR A 5 5.11 -3.92 32.64
CA TYR A 5 6.45 -3.37 32.43
C TYR A 5 7.51 -4.01 33.33
N GLU A 6 7.15 -5.09 34.02
CA GLU A 6 8.01 -5.80 34.98
C GLU A 6 9.34 -6.23 34.35
N ASP A 7 9.28 -6.86 33.17
CA ASP A 7 10.46 -7.36 32.45
C ASP A 7 11.14 -6.31 31.54
N ARG A 8 10.64 -5.06 31.53
CA ARG A 8 11.10 -4.03 30.59
C ARG A 8 12.00 -3.02 31.31
N PRO A 9 13.31 -2.96 31.00
CA PRO A 9 14.23 -2.00 31.62
C PRO A 9 14.12 -0.61 30.98
N GLY A 10 13.03 0.11 31.27
CA GLY A 10 12.80 1.47 30.80
C GLY A 10 12.16 1.59 29.39
N GLY A 11 11.98 2.84 28.94
CA GLY A 11 11.35 3.12 27.65
C GLY A 11 9.86 2.78 27.60
N TYR A 12 9.13 3.14 28.66
CA TYR A 12 7.70 2.83 28.83
C TYR A 12 6.77 3.72 27.98
N THR A 13 7.29 4.83 27.46
CA THR A 13 6.56 5.78 26.64
C THR A 13 7.10 5.83 25.23
N ARG A 14 6.23 6.22 24.29
CA ARG A 14 6.58 6.48 22.90
C ARG A 14 5.97 7.80 22.46
N VAL A 15 6.75 8.58 21.72
CA VAL A 15 6.33 9.86 21.14
C VAL A 15 6.23 9.70 19.63
N HIS A 16 5.04 9.90 19.08
CA HIS A 16 4.80 9.91 17.63
C HIS A 16 4.60 11.34 17.15
N LEU A 17 5.42 11.78 16.21
CA LEU A 17 5.27 13.12 15.62
C LEU A 17 3.98 13.19 14.79
N MET A 18 3.16 14.22 15.00
CA MET A 18 1.83 14.38 14.39
C MET A 18 1.70 15.73 13.68
N GLY A 19 2.69 16.06 12.83
CA GLY A 19 2.70 17.30 12.05
C GLY A 19 2.53 18.55 12.92
N HIS A 20 2.05 19.63 12.31
CA HIS A 20 1.87 20.92 12.98
C HIS A 20 0.39 21.23 13.22
N ARG A 21 0.10 21.97 14.29
CA ARG A 21 -1.24 22.46 14.61
C ARG A 21 -1.68 23.51 13.58
N LYS A 22 -2.96 23.48 13.22
CA LYS A 22 -3.55 24.47 12.33
C LYS A 22 -3.70 25.80 13.08
N GLY A 23 -3.26 26.90 12.47
CA GLY A 23 -3.31 28.24 13.06
C GLY A 23 -1.92 28.75 13.44
N ASP A 24 -1.36 28.24 14.52
CA ASP A 24 -0.07 28.69 15.08
C ASP A 24 1.14 27.89 14.59
N HIS A 25 0.92 26.88 13.73
CA HIS A 25 1.97 26.03 13.17
C HIS A 25 2.85 25.32 14.22
N ALA A 26 2.36 25.19 15.46
CA ALA A 26 3.13 24.55 16.54
C ALA A 26 3.31 23.05 16.27
N PRO A 27 4.52 22.48 16.47
CA PRO A 27 4.75 21.05 16.30
C PRO A 27 3.97 20.25 17.34
N ARG A 28 3.32 19.16 16.89
CA ARG A 28 2.53 18.26 17.76
C ARG A 28 3.10 16.86 17.77
N ALA A 29 2.84 16.17 18.87
CA ALA A 29 3.13 14.75 19.00
C ALA A 29 2.08 14.04 19.86
N ILE A 30 1.93 12.74 19.64
CA ILE A 30 1.13 11.84 20.45
C ILE A 30 2.09 11.14 21.43
N LEU A 31 1.83 11.31 22.73
CA LEU A 31 2.50 10.55 23.78
C LEU A 31 1.64 9.34 24.13
N GLU A 32 2.19 8.13 24.01
CA GLU A 32 1.51 6.90 24.38
C GLU A 32 2.35 6.05 25.33
N LEU A 33 1.69 5.20 26.11
CA LEU A 33 2.31 4.10 26.82
C LEU A 33 2.57 2.95 25.84
N VAL A 34 3.75 2.34 25.91
CA VAL A 34 4.12 1.20 25.08
C VAL A 34 3.28 -0.03 25.47
N ASP A 35 2.96 -0.89 24.50
CA ASP A 35 2.26 -2.15 24.71
C ASP A 35 0.83 -1.95 25.27
N ASN A 36 0.23 -0.79 25.02
CA ASN A 36 -1.15 -0.50 25.41
C ASN A 36 -2.17 -1.17 24.46
N PRO A 37 -3.43 -1.40 24.89
CA PRO A 37 -4.45 -2.06 24.05
C PRO A 37 -4.71 -1.36 22.70
N THR A 38 -4.54 -0.04 22.68
CA THR A 38 -4.68 0.87 21.53
C THR A 38 -3.32 1.40 21.05
N ASP A 39 -2.24 0.59 21.11
CA ASP A 39 -0.89 1.03 20.70
C ASP A 39 -0.88 1.41 19.21
N VAL A 40 -0.55 2.68 18.93
CA VAL A 40 -0.53 3.26 17.59
C VAL A 40 0.54 2.59 16.73
N LYS A 41 1.69 2.26 17.31
CA LYS A 41 2.78 1.59 16.58
C LYS A 41 2.37 0.19 16.14
N LEU A 42 1.64 -0.54 16.99
CA LEU A 42 1.08 -1.85 16.65
C LEU A 42 0.10 -1.71 15.50
N ASP A 43 -0.82 -0.75 15.58
CA ASP A 43 -1.83 -0.52 14.53
C ASP A 43 -1.19 -0.16 13.18
N MET A 44 -0.22 0.76 13.17
CA MET A 44 0.52 1.13 11.96
C MET A 44 1.31 -0.04 11.37
N THR A 45 1.89 -0.89 12.22
CA THR A 45 2.65 -2.08 11.78
C THR A 45 1.70 -3.11 11.18
N ALA A 46 0.55 -3.35 11.80
CA ALA A 46 -0.48 -4.24 11.26
C ALA A 46 -1.03 -3.77 9.90
N ARG A 47 -1.27 -2.46 9.74
CA ARG A 47 -1.65 -1.87 8.44
C ARG A 47 -0.56 -2.05 7.38
N SER A 48 0.70 -1.91 7.78
CA SER A 48 1.85 -2.07 6.86
C SER A 48 1.98 -3.53 6.41
N MET A 49 1.85 -4.48 7.35
CA MET A 49 1.81 -5.91 7.04
C MET A 49 0.67 -6.25 6.08
N ALA A 50 -0.56 -5.82 6.40
CA ALA A 50 -1.72 -6.05 5.57
C ALA A 50 -1.53 -5.48 4.15
N ARG A 51 -0.90 -4.31 4.03
CA ARG A 51 -0.65 -3.68 2.73
C ARG A 51 0.39 -4.46 1.93
N GLU A 52 1.46 -4.92 2.57
CA GLU A 52 2.50 -5.73 1.94
C GLU A 52 1.95 -7.10 1.51
N THR A 53 1.19 -7.80 2.37
CA THR A 53 0.54 -9.06 2.00
C THR A 53 -0.40 -8.87 0.83
N TYR A 54 -1.25 -7.84 0.87
CA TYR A 54 -2.16 -7.52 -0.22
C TYR A 54 -1.42 -7.28 -1.55
N VAL A 55 -0.31 -6.53 -1.53
CA VAL A 55 0.54 -6.33 -2.72
C VAL A 55 1.18 -7.63 -3.21
N LEU A 56 1.63 -8.50 -2.31
CA LEU A 56 2.20 -9.81 -2.66
C LEU A 56 1.16 -10.74 -3.31
N LEU A 57 -0.08 -10.76 -2.80
CA LEU A 57 -1.17 -11.54 -3.38
C LEU A 57 -1.48 -11.06 -4.81
N HIS A 58 -1.53 -9.74 -5.02
CA HIS A 58 -1.71 -9.16 -6.35
C HIS A 58 -0.54 -9.47 -7.30
N ARG A 59 0.68 -9.56 -6.77
CA ARG A 59 1.86 -9.98 -7.55
C ARG A 59 1.75 -11.43 -8.00
N ALA A 60 1.21 -12.31 -7.16
CA ALA A 60 1.02 -13.71 -7.49
C ALA A 60 -0.04 -13.96 -8.58
N GLN A 61 -0.83 -12.94 -8.93
CA GLN A 61 -1.92 -12.99 -9.93
C GLN A 61 -2.93 -14.12 -9.72
N LYS A 62 -2.98 -14.68 -8.51
CA LYS A 62 -3.96 -15.69 -8.15
C LYS A 62 -5.27 -14.97 -7.87
N THR A 63 -6.30 -15.23 -8.68
CA THR A 63 -7.70 -15.00 -8.29
C THR A 63 -8.00 -15.96 -7.14
N ILE A 64 -7.68 -15.54 -5.92
CA ILE A 64 -7.99 -16.29 -4.71
C ILE A 64 -9.37 -15.82 -4.25
N ASP A 65 -10.30 -16.76 -4.11
CA ASP A 65 -11.61 -16.44 -3.55
C ASP A 65 -11.47 -16.05 -2.08
N TRP A 66 -12.39 -15.20 -1.62
CA TRP A 66 -12.36 -14.69 -0.25
C TRP A 66 -12.31 -15.79 0.83
N PRO A 67 -13.09 -16.88 0.76
CA PRO A 67 -13.02 -17.96 1.75
C PRO A 67 -11.65 -18.64 1.78
N THR A 68 -11.07 -18.91 0.62
CA THR A 68 -9.73 -19.51 0.49
C THR A 68 -8.67 -18.59 1.08
N LEU A 69 -8.80 -17.27 0.87
CA LEU A 69 -7.90 -16.30 1.49
C LEU A 69 -8.02 -16.30 3.02
N GLN A 70 -9.24 -16.39 3.56
CA GLN A 70 -9.45 -16.51 5.01
C GLN A 70 -8.79 -17.77 5.58
N GLU A 71 -8.90 -18.91 4.88
CA GLU A 71 -8.22 -20.15 5.28
C GLU A 71 -6.70 -19.99 5.24
N LEU A 72 -6.14 -19.37 4.19
CA LEU A 72 -4.71 -19.09 4.09
C LEU A 72 -4.21 -18.13 5.18
N ILE A 73 -5.03 -17.17 5.61
CA ILE A 73 -4.71 -16.27 6.73
C ILE A 73 -4.75 -17.02 8.06
N LYS A 74 -5.70 -17.94 8.23
CA LYS A 74 -5.80 -18.79 9.43
C LYS A 74 -4.70 -19.84 9.49
N ALA A 75 -4.21 -20.31 8.34
CA ALA A 75 -3.10 -21.23 8.24
C ALA A 75 -1.85 -20.57 8.86
N GLN A 76 -1.46 -21.07 10.03
CA GLN A 76 -0.32 -20.53 10.75
C GLN A 76 0.97 -20.86 9.99
N SER A 77 1.76 -19.84 9.65
CA SER A 77 3.07 -20.06 9.05
C SER A 77 4.02 -20.67 10.07
N SER A 78 4.84 -21.64 9.65
CA SER A 78 5.91 -22.21 10.48
C SER A 78 6.97 -21.18 10.86
N ILE A 79 7.14 -20.14 10.04
CA ILE A 79 8.10 -19.06 10.25
C ILE A 79 7.45 -17.98 11.15
N PRO A 80 8.13 -17.54 12.23
CA PRO A 80 7.67 -16.41 13.05
C PRO A 80 7.58 -15.10 12.24
N LEU A 81 6.58 -14.26 12.54
CA LEU A 81 6.31 -13.01 11.81
C LEU A 81 7.52 -12.07 11.72
N GLU A 82 8.32 -11.98 12.79
CA GLU A 82 9.52 -11.14 12.86
C GLU A 82 10.71 -11.65 12.03
N GLN A 83 10.63 -12.89 11.55
CA GLN A 83 11.65 -13.54 10.72
C GLN A 83 11.24 -13.66 9.24
N ASP A 84 9.96 -13.50 8.91
CA ASP A 84 9.45 -13.67 7.54
C ASP A 84 10.04 -12.62 6.57
N THR A 85 10.98 -13.07 5.73
CA THR A 85 11.72 -12.26 4.76
C THR A 85 10.84 -11.69 3.64
N ARG A 86 9.59 -12.16 3.50
CA ARG A 86 8.60 -11.59 2.57
C ARG A 86 8.25 -10.16 2.92
N PHE A 87 8.33 -9.79 4.20
CA PHE A 87 8.11 -8.42 4.65
C PHE A 87 9.35 -7.53 4.51
N HIS A 88 9.10 -6.24 4.24
CA HIS A 88 10.13 -5.22 4.21
C HIS A 88 10.92 -5.18 5.53
N GLU A 89 12.22 -4.88 5.45
CA GLU A 89 13.13 -4.88 6.61
C GLU A 89 12.63 -3.99 7.76
N LEU A 90 12.16 -2.78 7.46
CA LEU A 90 11.58 -1.87 8.45
C LEU A 90 10.31 -2.43 9.11
N THR A 91 9.47 -3.10 8.34
CA THR A 91 8.26 -3.76 8.85
C THR A 91 8.67 -4.86 9.81
N ARG A 92 9.56 -5.77 9.40
CA ARG A 92 10.13 -6.81 10.29
C ARG A 92 10.78 -6.25 11.54
N LYS A 93 11.55 -5.16 11.43
CA LYS A 93 12.17 -4.49 12.58
C LYS A 93 11.14 -3.94 13.56
N ASN A 94 10.02 -3.41 13.06
CA ASN A 94 8.91 -2.96 13.91
C ASN A 94 8.19 -4.14 14.57
N ILE A 95 7.93 -5.24 13.84
CA ILE A 95 7.37 -6.47 14.39
C ILE A 95 8.24 -6.98 15.54
N ARG A 96 9.56 -7.12 15.31
CA ARG A 96 10.52 -7.56 16.32
C ARG A 96 10.49 -6.70 17.58
N LYS A 97 10.34 -5.37 17.43
CA LYS A 97 10.25 -4.44 18.57
C LYS A 97 8.97 -4.63 19.38
N LEU A 98 7.84 -4.90 18.72
CA LEU A 98 6.54 -5.10 19.37
C LEU A 98 6.46 -6.47 20.06
N VAL A 99 7.03 -7.51 19.44
CA VAL A 99 7.00 -8.87 19.97
C VAL A 99 7.96 -9.08 21.14
N ARG A 100 9.07 -8.33 21.22
CA ARG A 100 10.17 -8.55 22.18
C ARG A 100 9.74 -8.76 23.65
N PHE A 101 8.75 -8.02 24.14
CA PHE A 101 8.33 -8.05 25.55
C PHE A 101 6.93 -8.65 25.79
N ARG A 102 6.05 -8.65 24.78
CA ARG A 102 4.71 -9.28 24.86
C ARG A 102 4.66 -10.72 24.35
N GLY A 103 5.72 -11.20 23.69
CA GLY A 103 5.80 -12.57 23.17
C GLY A 103 4.68 -12.91 22.19
N ASP A 104 4.08 -14.09 22.36
CA ASP A 104 3.03 -14.63 21.49
C ASP A 104 1.74 -13.82 21.51
N GLU A 105 1.43 -13.17 22.63
CA GLU A 105 0.25 -12.31 22.73
C GLU A 105 0.32 -11.15 21.71
N ALA A 106 1.49 -10.53 21.58
CA ALA A 106 1.71 -9.49 20.56
C ALA A 106 1.68 -10.05 19.15
N ARG A 107 2.23 -11.25 18.90
CA ARG A 107 2.18 -11.90 17.58
C ARG A 107 0.73 -12.13 17.16
N ASN A 108 -0.08 -12.67 18.05
CA ASN A 108 -1.49 -12.96 17.80
C ASN A 108 -2.30 -11.67 17.57
N ALA A 109 -2.13 -10.67 18.43
CA ALA A 109 -2.82 -9.39 18.30
C ALA A 109 -2.46 -8.67 16.98
N LEU A 110 -1.18 -8.74 16.59
CA LEU A 110 -0.70 -8.17 15.34
C LEU A 110 -1.26 -8.93 14.13
N ALA A 111 -1.25 -10.26 14.16
CA ALA A 111 -1.80 -11.10 13.10
C ALA A 111 -3.30 -10.87 12.91
N GLN A 112 -4.07 -10.84 14.01
CA GLN A 112 -5.50 -10.54 13.98
C GLN A 112 -5.78 -9.17 13.38
N LYS A 113 -5.11 -8.11 13.86
CA LYS A 113 -5.30 -6.76 13.29
C LYS A 113 -4.88 -6.70 11.82
N ALA A 114 -3.76 -7.33 11.45
CA ALA A 114 -3.32 -7.38 10.05
C ALA A 114 -4.35 -8.09 9.16
N ALA A 115 -4.94 -9.20 9.63
CA ALA A 115 -6.02 -9.91 8.95
C ALA A 115 -7.25 -9.00 8.74
N THR A 116 -7.70 -8.29 9.79
CA THR A 116 -8.85 -7.38 9.67
C THR A 116 -8.58 -6.21 8.69
N TYR A 117 -7.35 -5.67 8.67
CA TYR A 117 -6.98 -4.63 7.73
C TYR A 117 -6.90 -5.16 6.29
N LEU A 118 -6.37 -6.37 6.12
CA LEU A 118 -6.30 -7.04 4.83
C LEU A 118 -7.70 -7.31 4.27
N GLU A 119 -8.59 -7.83 5.10
CA GLU A 119 -10.01 -8.03 4.81
C GLU A 119 -10.68 -6.73 4.35
N ARG A 120 -10.52 -5.67 5.14
CA ARG A 120 -11.07 -4.35 4.80
C ARG A 120 -10.55 -3.85 3.44
N MET A 121 -9.26 -4.00 3.16
CA MET A 121 -8.68 -3.59 1.87
C MET A 121 -9.23 -4.43 0.72
N TRP A 122 -9.36 -5.74 0.91
CA TRP A 122 -9.91 -6.64 -0.10
C TRP A 122 -11.37 -6.33 -0.40
N ALA A 123 -12.20 -6.15 0.64
CA ALA A 123 -13.60 -5.78 0.51
C ALA A 123 -13.76 -4.44 -0.20
N GLN A 124 -12.95 -3.44 0.16
CA GLN A 124 -12.96 -2.13 -0.51
C GLN A 124 -12.59 -2.25 -1.98
N ASP A 125 -11.54 -3.00 -2.33
CA ASP A 125 -11.12 -3.19 -3.72
C ASP A 125 -12.16 -3.95 -4.55
N THR A 126 -12.82 -4.94 -3.95
CA THR A 126 -13.92 -5.70 -4.57
C THR A 126 -15.13 -4.80 -4.85
N LEU A 127 -15.48 -3.92 -3.91
CA LEU A 127 -16.64 -3.03 -4.02
C LEU A 127 -16.38 -1.83 -4.95
N GLU A 128 -15.28 -1.10 -4.74
CA GLU A 128 -14.98 0.13 -5.47
C GLU A 128 -14.34 -0.15 -6.84
N GLY A 129 -13.41 -1.12 -6.88
CA GLY A 129 -12.60 -1.41 -8.04
C GLY A 129 -11.69 -0.26 -8.50
N PRO A 130 -11.03 -0.43 -9.65
CA PRO A 130 -10.17 0.59 -10.23
C PRO A 130 -10.97 1.82 -10.66
N ARG A 131 -10.35 3.00 -10.53
CA ARG A 131 -10.96 4.26 -10.94
C ARG A 131 -11.35 4.23 -12.43
N ARG A 132 -12.62 4.44 -12.73
CA ARG A 132 -13.21 4.35 -14.07
C ARG A 132 -14.33 5.39 -14.28
N PRO A 133 -14.69 5.75 -15.52
CA PRO A 133 -15.85 6.59 -15.78
C PRO A 133 -17.12 5.94 -15.22
N ASP A 134 -17.95 6.73 -14.55
CA ASP A 134 -19.25 6.29 -14.06
C ASP A 134 -20.28 6.41 -15.18
N MET A 135 -20.44 5.33 -15.94
CA MET A 135 -21.40 5.29 -17.05
C MET A 135 -22.84 5.48 -16.55
N LYS A 136 -23.20 4.88 -15.40
CA LYS A 136 -24.57 4.99 -14.87
C LYS A 136 -24.93 6.44 -14.52
N LEU A 137 -24.02 7.11 -13.82
CA LEU A 137 -24.21 8.52 -13.48
C LEU A 137 -24.16 9.41 -14.73
N TRP A 138 -23.29 9.09 -15.68
CA TRP A 138 -23.21 9.80 -16.96
C TRP A 138 -24.52 9.71 -17.75
N ASP A 139 -25.07 8.51 -17.92
CA ASP A 139 -26.31 8.28 -18.67
C ASP A 139 -27.48 9.00 -17.98
N ALA A 140 -27.55 8.96 -16.64
CA ALA A 140 -28.56 9.70 -15.87
C ALA A 140 -28.42 11.23 -16.01
N MET A 141 -27.19 11.75 -16.10
CA MET A 141 -26.92 13.16 -16.35
C MET A 141 -27.32 13.57 -17.76
N GLU A 142 -27.05 12.74 -18.78
CA GLU A 142 -27.45 13.01 -20.16
C GLU A 142 -28.98 13.08 -20.30
N ILE A 143 -29.73 12.24 -19.59
CA ILE A 143 -31.20 12.24 -19.58
C ILE A 143 -31.75 13.53 -18.93
N SER A 144 -31.17 13.97 -17.82
CA SER A 144 -31.68 15.12 -17.05
C SER A 144 -31.22 16.48 -17.58
N ARG A 145 -29.98 16.56 -18.09
CA ARG A 145 -29.33 17.76 -18.62
C ARG A 145 -28.39 17.38 -19.75
N PRO A 146 -28.90 17.22 -20.99
CA PRO A 146 -28.05 16.87 -22.12
C PRO A 146 -26.91 17.88 -22.25
N SER A 147 -25.69 17.35 -22.33
CA SER A 147 -24.47 18.16 -22.29
C SER A 147 -24.44 19.14 -23.47
N ARG A 148 -24.57 20.44 -23.19
CA ARG A 148 -24.37 21.50 -24.19
C ARG A 148 -22.87 21.77 -24.37
N GLY A 149 -22.12 20.79 -24.88
CA GLY A 149 -20.72 20.98 -25.27
C GLY A 149 -19.78 19.79 -25.00
N ARG A 150 -18.70 19.73 -25.79
CA ARG A 150 -17.71 18.64 -25.85
C ARG A 150 -16.72 18.59 -24.67
N THR A 151 -16.89 19.43 -23.65
CA THR A 151 -15.90 19.71 -22.59
C THR A 151 -16.37 19.37 -21.18
N LEU A 152 -17.35 18.48 -21.01
CA LEU A 152 -17.71 17.97 -19.69
C LEU A 152 -16.80 16.80 -19.29
N THR A 153 -16.04 17.02 -18.21
CA THR A 153 -15.26 15.96 -17.55
C THR A 153 -16.22 14.87 -17.09
N ARG A 154 -16.04 13.65 -17.57
CA ARG A 154 -16.91 12.52 -17.17
C ARG A 154 -16.83 12.29 -15.66
N PRO A 155 -17.96 12.02 -14.97
CA PRO A 155 -17.94 11.57 -13.60
C PRO A 155 -17.15 10.26 -13.52
N MET A 156 -16.45 10.06 -12.41
CA MET A 156 -15.59 8.90 -12.19
C MET A 156 -15.99 8.20 -10.89
N THR A 157 -16.06 6.88 -10.93
CA THR A 157 -16.21 5.99 -9.76
C THR A 157 -14.93 5.20 -9.50
N GLY A 158 -14.88 4.51 -8.36
CA GLY A 158 -13.77 3.65 -7.96
C GLY A 158 -12.67 4.36 -7.16
N ALA A 159 -11.71 3.57 -6.69
CA ALA A 159 -10.72 3.99 -5.71
C ALA A 159 -9.79 5.09 -6.25
N ARG A 160 -9.73 6.24 -5.56
CA ARG A 160 -8.82 7.34 -5.92
C ARG A 160 -7.43 7.11 -5.33
N LEU A 161 -6.40 7.20 -6.16
CA LEU A 161 -5.00 7.15 -5.70
C LEU A 161 -4.58 8.49 -5.09
N TYR A 162 -3.93 8.45 -3.92
CA TYR A 162 -3.35 9.64 -3.31
C TYR A 162 -2.08 10.11 -4.03
N ALA A 163 -1.68 11.36 -3.78
CA ALA A 163 -0.32 11.80 -4.05
C ALA A 163 0.68 10.87 -3.31
N GLY A 164 1.90 10.70 -3.81
CA GLY A 164 2.79 9.58 -3.45
C GLY A 164 2.37 8.18 -3.95
N GLN A 165 1.10 7.78 -3.81
CA GLN A 165 0.66 6.40 -3.95
C GLN A 165 0.74 5.82 -5.37
N LEU A 166 1.13 4.55 -5.47
CA LEU A 166 1.03 3.72 -6.67
C LEU A 166 -0.24 2.88 -6.66
N SER A 167 -0.79 2.58 -7.84
CA SER A 167 -1.83 1.55 -7.95
C SER A 167 -1.30 0.20 -7.46
N VAL A 168 -2.19 -0.65 -6.96
CA VAL A 168 -1.83 -1.98 -6.42
C VAL A 168 -1.07 -2.80 -7.46
N GLN A 169 -1.59 -2.82 -8.68
CA GLN A 169 -1.00 -3.51 -9.83
C GLN A 169 0.41 -2.99 -10.15
N GLN A 170 0.63 -1.68 -10.09
CA GLN A 170 1.97 -1.10 -10.29
C GLN A 170 2.89 -1.43 -9.12
N ALA A 171 2.44 -1.27 -7.87
CA ALA A 171 3.24 -1.54 -6.67
C ALA A 171 3.72 -3.01 -6.62
N ALA A 172 2.86 -3.96 -7.01
CA ALA A 172 3.18 -5.38 -7.10
C ALA A 172 4.30 -5.70 -8.11
N ARG A 173 4.44 -4.88 -9.17
CA ARG A 173 5.45 -5.01 -10.23
C ARG A 173 6.74 -4.23 -9.97
N VAL A 174 6.79 -3.42 -8.91
CA VAL A 174 7.97 -2.62 -8.62
C VAL A 174 9.13 -3.53 -8.20
N GLY A 175 10.24 -3.45 -8.94
CA GLY A 175 11.42 -4.31 -8.72
C GLY A 175 11.34 -5.68 -9.39
N THR A 176 10.26 -5.98 -10.13
CA THR A 176 10.22 -7.13 -11.05
C THR A 176 10.63 -6.70 -12.44
N GLU A 177 11.46 -7.51 -13.10
CA GLU A 177 11.80 -7.34 -14.51
C GLU A 177 10.75 -8.06 -15.35
N PHE A 178 10.16 -7.36 -16.32
CA PHE A 178 9.17 -7.95 -17.21
C PHE A 178 9.47 -7.52 -18.65
N GLU A 179 9.49 -8.48 -19.55
CA GLU A 179 9.60 -8.24 -20.98
C GLU A 179 8.21 -7.92 -21.53
N GLN A 180 7.95 -6.64 -21.82
CA GLN A 180 6.67 -6.22 -22.39
C GLN A 180 6.86 -5.79 -23.83
N ALA A 181 6.37 -6.59 -24.78
CA ALA A 181 6.26 -6.21 -26.17
C ALA A 181 5.38 -4.96 -26.32
N LYS A 182 6.01 -3.80 -26.53
CA LYS A 182 5.32 -2.60 -26.99
C LYS A 182 5.73 -2.36 -28.44
N PRO A 183 4.89 -2.72 -29.42
CA PRO A 183 5.19 -2.43 -30.81
C PRO A 183 5.27 -0.92 -30.98
N MET A 184 6.41 -0.42 -31.47
CA MET A 184 6.55 0.98 -31.84
C MET A 184 6.55 1.05 -33.35
N ARG A 185 5.53 1.70 -33.92
CA ARG A 185 5.44 1.91 -35.37
C ARG A 185 6.45 2.98 -35.77
N ARG A 186 7.43 2.61 -36.58
CA ARG A 186 8.44 3.52 -37.14
C ARG A 186 7.81 4.35 -38.27
N ARG A 187 8.48 5.44 -38.68
CA ARG A 187 8.04 6.31 -39.79
C ARG A 187 7.92 5.56 -41.12
N ASP A 188 8.72 4.51 -41.30
CA ASP A 188 8.69 3.59 -42.44
C ASP A 188 7.57 2.52 -42.33
N GLN A 189 6.64 2.68 -41.39
CA GLN A 189 5.55 1.75 -41.06
C GLN A 189 5.98 0.37 -40.55
N THR A 190 7.27 0.11 -40.36
CA THR A 190 7.77 -1.12 -39.75
C THR A 190 7.50 -1.13 -38.24
N VAL A 191 7.33 -2.33 -37.67
CA VAL A 191 7.19 -2.50 -36.22
C VAL A 191 8.57 -2.72 -35.63
N ALA A 192 9.02 -1.82 -34.76
CA ALA A 192 10.30 -1.95 -34.06
C ALA A 192 10.34 -3.22 -33.18
N PRO A 193 11.52 -3.83 -32.98
CA PRO A 193 11.67 -5.01 -32.14
C PRO A 193 11.22 -4.78 -30.70
N THR A 194 10.89 -5.88 -30.04
CA THR A 194 10.45 -5.99 -28.64
C THR A 194 11.37 -5.21 -27.70
N ARG A 195 10.81 -4.60 -26.65
CA ARG A 195 11.54 -3.71 -25.74
C ARG A 195 11.30 -4.16 -24.31
N THR A 196 12.36 -4.54 -23.59
CA THR A 196 12.24 -4.92 -22.17
C THR A 196 11.97 -3.67 -21.33
N VAL A 197 10.98 -3.71 -20.42
CA VAL A 197 10.57 -2.55 -19.60
C VAL A 197 10.83 -2.84 -18.13
N ARG A 198 11.78 -2.12 -17.53
CA ARG A 198 12.09 -2.22 -16.10
C ARG A 198 11.24 -1.28 -15.25
N TYR A 199 10.39 -1.79 -14.37
CA TYR A 199 9.66 -0.96 -13.39
C TYR A 199 10.52 -0.76 -12.13
N GLN A 200 11.20 0.39 -12.03
CA GLN A 200 11.92 0.76 -10.81
C GLN A 200 10.98 1.40 -9.76
N LYS A 201 11.36 1.30 -8.47
CA LYS A 201 10.70 2.05 -7.39
C LYS A 201 10.64 3.52 -7.79
N PRO A 202 9.48 4.21 -7.70
CA PRO A 202 9.45 5.65 -7.92
C PRO A 202 10.34 6.29 -6.85
N SER A 203 11.51 6.79 -7.25
CA SER A 203 12.31 7.62 -6.38
C SER A 203 11.66 8.98 -6.30
N VAL A 204 11.53 9.47 -5.08
CA VAL A 204 11.11 10.83 -4.81
C VAL A 204 12.33 11.73 -5.05
N ILE A 205 12.30 12.55 -6.10
CA ILE A 205 13.31 13.60 -6.29
C ILE A 205 12.83 14.84 -5.52
N ARG A 206 13.70 15.37 -4.66
CA ARG A 206 13.48 16.66 -4.01
C ARG A 206 13.70 17.75 -5.04
N LEU A 207 12.63 18.45 -5.43
CA LEU A 207 12.74 19.59 -6.35
C LEU A 207 13.01 20.90 -5.58
N ALA A 208 12.39 21.06 -4.41
CA ALA A 208 12.67 22.14 -3.46
C ALA A 208 12.25 21.74 -2.03
N LYS A 209 12.35 22.66 -1.06
CA LYS A 209 11.85 22.46 0.31
C LYS A 209 10.34 22.13 0.27
N GLY A 210 10.00 20.88 0.57
CA GLY A 210 8.61 20.43 0.72
C GLY A 210 7.91 19.99 -0.58
N SER A 211 8.52 20.18 -1.75
CA SER A 211 7.97 19.75 -3.04
C SER A 211 8.68 18.51 -3.58
N PHE A 212 7.91 17.44 -3.66
CA PHE A 212 8.36 16.13 -4.11
C PHE A 212 7.64 15.78 -5.42
N ALA A 213 8.38 15.65 -6.53
CA ALA A 213 7.79 15.14 -7.76
C ALA A 213 7.86 13.62 -7.79
N LYS A 214 6.72 12.98 -8.08
CA LYS A 214 6.69 11.57 -8.47
C LYS A 214 7.34 11.46 -9.85
N ARG A 215 8.56 10.93 -9.93
CA ARG A 215 9.04 10.45 -11.23
C ARG A 215 8.36 9.12 -11.51
N HIS A 216 7.44 9.08 -12.48
CA HIS A 216 7.16 7.81 -13.15
C HIS A 216 8.41 7.47 -13.93
N VAL A 217 9.24 6.58 -13.40
CA VAL A 217 10.40 6.09 -14.11
C VAL A 217 9.85 5.26 -15.28
N ARG A 218 9.80 5.84 -16.48
CA ARG A 218 9.75 5.02 -17.70
C ARG A 218 10.95 4.10 -17.60
N GLY A 219 10.72 2.79 -17.58
CA GLY A 219 11.81 1.83 -17.52
C GLY A 219 12.86 2.12 -18.57
N ALA A 220 14.13 1.98 -18.19
CA ALA A 220 15.20 1.87 -19.17
C ALA A 220 14.85 0.74 -20.13
N SER A 221 15.14 0.98 -21.39
CA SER A 221 14.71 0.13 -22.47
C SER A 221 15.85 -0.25 -23.35
N THR A 222 16.09 -1.52 -23.39
CA THR A 222 16.99 -2.14 -24.34
C THR A 222 16.15 -2.77 -25.45
N PRO A 223 16.56 -2.63 -26.71
CA PRO A 223 16.03 -3.49 -27.76
C PRO A 223 16.31 -4.94 -27.38
N ALA A 224 15.32 -5.82 -27.53
CA ALA A 224 15.57 -7.26 -27.51
C ALA A 224 16.52 -7.58 -28.68
N SER A 225 17.60 -8.31 -28.37
CA SER A 225 18.59 -8.80 -29.33
C SER A 225 17.98 -9.81 -30.30
#